data_AF-A0A7V2ATJ1-F1
#
_entry.id   AF-A0A7V2ATJ1-F1
#
_cell.length_a   1.000
_cell.length_b   1.000
_cell.length_c   1.000
_cell.angle_alpha   90.00
_cell.angle_beta   90.00
_cell.angle_gamma   90.00
#
_symmetry.space_group_name_H-M   'P 1'
#
loop_
_entity.id
_entity.type
_entity.pdbx_description
1 polymer ?
#
loop_
_entity_poly.entity_id
_entity_poly.type
_entity_poly.pdbx_seq_one_letter_code
_entity_poly.pdbx_strand_id
1 'polypeptide(L)'
;MNRISFKGSSAVIVDFAERFLEIHPVRIEPDEEVRERYGRDLERLARSEHVEHRHLENVMDFLYEHGVPQAELDELVEARGGELAGLARDAAVLERYLSDGTILDVMIIDDGG
;
A
#
# COMPACT_ATOMS: atom_id res chain seq x y z
N MET A 1 -22.05 13.26 -1.68
CA MET A 1 -20.69 13.26 -1.13
C MET A 1 -20.30 11.80 -0.97
N ASN A 2 -19.32 11.33 -1.73
CA ASN A 2 -18.85 9.95 -1.64
C ASN A 2 -17.84 9.87 -0.50
N ARG A 3 -18.18 9.12 0.55
CA ARG A 3 -17.37 8.92 1.75
C ARG A 3 -17.02 7.44 1.84
N ILE A 4 -15.76 7.16 2.19
CA ILE A 4 -15.31 5.81 2.51
C ILE A 4 -15.01 5.75 4.00
N SER A 5 -15.44 4.67 4.64
CA SER A 5 -15.19 4.39 6.05
C SER A 5 -14.44 3.07 6.17
N PHE A 6 -13.36 3.08 6.94
CA PHE A 6 -12.59 1.88 7.29
C PHE A 6 -12.92 1.44 8.71
N LYS A 7 -12.90 0.12 8.94
CA LYS A 7 -13.19 -0.51 10.23
C LYS A 7 -12.10 -1.52 10.57
N GLY A 8 -11.51 -1.43 11.76
CA GLY A 8 -10.36 -2.24 12.14
C GLY A 8 -9.47 -1.53 13.17
N SER A 9 -8.25 -2.03 13.36
CA SER A 9 -7.27 -1.40 14.26
C SER A 9 -6.93 0.00 13.77
N SER A 10 -7.13 1.01 14.64
CA SER A 10 -6.85 2.41 14.32
C SER A 10 -5.42 2.63 13.82
N ALA A 11 -4.41 1.91 14.34
CA ALA A 11 -3.03 2.03 13.86
C ALA A 11 -2.84 1.55 12.41
N VAL A 12 -3.43 0.40 12.05
CA VAL A 12 -3.33 -0.16 10.69
C VAL A 12 -4.05 0.74 9.69
N ILE A 13 -5.21 1.27 10.07
CA ILE A 13 -6.01 2.14 9.20
C ILE A 13 -5.35 3.50 9.01
N VAL A 14 -4.75 4.07 10.06
CA VAL A 14 -3.99 5.33 9.96
C VAL A 14 -2.83 5.18 8.99
N ASP A 15 -1.99 4.16 9.17
CA ASP A 15 -0.83 3.93 8.30
C ASP A 15 -1.24 3.62 6.85
N PHE A 16 -2.33 2.85 6.67
CA PHE A 16 -2.93 2.65 5.34
C PHE A 16 -3.37 3.99 4.72
N ALA A 17 -4.04 4.85 5.49
CA ALA A 17 -4.51 6.14 5.00
C ALA A 17 -3.35 7.09 4.66
N GLU A 18 -2.27 7.08 5.45
CA GLU A 18 -1.08 7.90 5.19
C GLU A 18 -0.32 7.44 3.93
N ARG A 19 -0.18 6.12 3.73
CA ARG A 19 0.58 5.55 2.59
C ARG A 19 -0.16 5.56 1.26
N PHE A 20 -1.48 5.43 1.30
CA PHE A 20 -2.29 5.18 0.09
C PHE A 20 -3.37 6.21 -0.18
N LEU A 21 -3.81 6.98 0.83
CA LEU A 21 -4.99 7.85 0.69
C LEU A 21 -4.69 9.35 0.65
N GLU A 22 -3.44 9.78 0.49
CA GLU A 22 -3.01 11.18 0.26
C GLU A 22 -3.69 12.26 1.14
N ILE A 23 -4.28 11.90 2.29
CA ILE A 23 -4.90 12.88 3.20
C ILE A 23 -3.80 13.81 3.74
N HIS A 24 -2.57 13.30 3.81
CA HIS A 24 -1.33 14.03 3.91
C HIS A 24 -0.33 13.40 2.94
N PRO A 25 0.15 14.10 1.89
CA PRO A 25 1.12 13.56 0.94
C PRO A 25 2.49 13.48 1.61
N VAL A 26 2.64 12.52 2.52
CA VAL A 26 3.92 12.17 3.10
C VAL A 26 4.50 11.12 2.17
N ARG A 27 5.56 11.49 1.46
CA ARG A 27 6.36 10.50 0.75
C ARG A 27 7.03 9.65 1.81
N ILE A 28 6.45 8.49 2.09
CA ILE A 28 7.03 7.51 3.01
C ILE A 28 8.10 6.78 2.23
N GLU A 29 9.34 6.95 2.67
CA GLU A 29 10.43 6.13 2.16
C GLU A 29 10.27 4.72 2.73
N PRO A 30 10.37 3.67 1.90
CA PRO A 30 10.35 2.30 2.39
C PRO A 30 11.50 2.08 3.37
N ASP A 31 11.27 1.20 4.35
CA ASP A 31 12.29 0.74 5.28
C ASP A 31 13.53 0.25 4.51
N GLU A 32 14.71 0.51 5.08
CA GLU A 32 15.98 0.17 4.46
C GLU A 32 16.08 -1.34 4.18
N GLU A 33 15.56 -2.19 5.10
CA GLU A 33 15.55 -3.64 4.91
C GLU A 33 14.68 -4.05 3.72
N VAL A 34 13.48 -3.47 3.60
CA VAL A 34 12.57 -3.73 2.47
C VAL A 34 13.23 -3.34 1.15
N ARG A 35 13.90 -2.19 1.12
CA ARG A 35 14.57 -1.67 -0.09
C ARG A 35 15.74 -2.55 -0.51
N GLU A 36 16.60 -2.93 0.43
CA GLU A 36 17.76 -3.78 0.16
C GLU A 36 17.34 -5.18 -0.30
N ARG A 37 16.32 -5.74 0.32
CA ARG A 37 15.88 -7.12 0.09
C ARG A 37 15.05 -7.28 -1.17
N TYR A 38 14.08 -6.38 -1.39
CA TYR A 38 13.09 -6.54 -2.43
C TYR A 38 13.21 -5.56 -3.59
N GLY A 39 13.96 -4.46 -3.44
CA GLY A 39 13.93 -3.35 -4.40
C GLY A 39 14.16 -3.76 -5.86
N ARG A 40 15.09 -4.70 -6.12
CA ARG A 40 15.34 -5.17 -7.50
C ARG A 40 14.18 -6.02 -8.06
N ASP A 41 13.57 -6.84 -7.22
CA ASP A 41 12.45 -7.68 -7.63
C ASP A 41 11.19 -6.86 -7.84
N LEU A 42 10.95 -5.86 -6.99
CA LEU A 42 9.87 -4.89 -7.18
C LEU A 42 10.08 -4.06 -8.43
N GLU A 43 11.31 -3.62 -8.74
CA GLU A 43 11.60 -2.91 -9.98
C GLU A 43 11.34 -3.78 -11.21
N ARG A 44 11.73 -5.06 -11.14
CA ARG A 44 11.46 -6.05 -12.20
C ARG A 44 9.97 -6.28 -12.39
N LEU A 45 9.25 -6.45 -11.28
CA LEU A 45 7.81 -6.68 -11.26
C LEU A 45 7.03 -5.47 -11.79
N ALA A 46 7.42 -4.26 -11.39
CA ALA A 46 6.86 -3.01 -11.89
C ALA A 46 6.87 -2.95 -13.42
N ARG A 47 8.01 -3.34 -14.02
CA ARG A 47 8.18 -3.36 -15.47
C ARG A 47 7.36 -4.45 -16.15
N SER A 48 7.29 -5.66 -15.57
CA SER A 48 6.54 -6.77 -16.18
C SER A 48 5.03 -6.60 -16.08
N GLU A 49 4.56 -6.02 -14.98
CA GLU A 49 3.13 -5.86 -14.68
C GLU A 49 2.57 -4.50 -15.09
N HIS A 50 3.42 -3.62 -15.63
CA HIS A 50 3.06 -2.23 -15.98
C HIS A 50 2.41 -1.47 -14.81
N VAL A 51 3.01 -1.57 -13.63
CA VAL A 51 2.59 -0.87 -12.41
C VAL A 51 3.70 0.08 -11.96
N GLU A 52 3.36 1.21 -11.36
CA GLU A 52 4.39 2.12 -10.84
C GLU A 52 5.14 1.48 -9.66
N HIS A 53 6.46 1.58 -9.70
CA HIS A 53 7.34 1.00 -8.68
C HIS A 53 6.99 1.47 -7.26
N ARG A 54 6.66 2.76 -7.09
CA ARG A 54 6.30 3.34 -5.79
C ARG A 54 5.11 2.65 -5.13
N HIS A 55 4.14 2.16 -5.91
CA HIS A 55 2.97 1.47 -5.35
C HIS A 55 3.33 0.09 -4.83
N LEU A 56 4.23 -0.61 -5.54
CA LEU A 56 4.75 -1.90 -5.08
C LEU A 56 5.59 -1.73 -3.81
N GLU A 57 6.45 -0.70 -3.77
CA GLU A 57 7.21 -0.34 -2.57
C GLU A 57 6.30 -0.03 -1.39
N ASN A 58 5.28 0.82 -1.57
CA ASN A 58 4.35 1.16 -0.48
C ASN A 58 3.57 -0.06 0.04
N VAL A 59 3.12 -0.95 -0.85
CA VAL A 59 2.42 -2.19 -0.43
C VAL A 59 3.36 -3.12 0.32
N MET A 60 4.57 -3.34 -0.17
CA MET A 60 5.53 -4.21 0.52
C MET A 60 5.92 -3.66 1.90
N ASP A 61 6.19 -2.37 1.97
CA ASP A 61 6.57 -1.70 3.22
C ASP A 61 5.42 -1.73 4.24
N PHE A 62 4.18 -1.50 3.79
CA PHE A 62 2.99 -1.65 4.63
C PHE A 62 2.88 -3.08 5.19
N LEU A 63 3.01 -4.11 4.36
CA LEU A 63 2.89 -5.50 4.82
C LEU A 63 4.01 -5.84 5.81
N TYR A 64 5.23 -5.36 5.58
CA TYR A 64 6.37 -5.54 6.48
C TYR A 64 6.12 -4.89 7.84
N GLU A 65 5.75 -3.60 7.87
CA GLU A 65 5.47 -2.85 9.10
C GLU A 65 4.32 -3.44 9.94
N HIS A 66 3.31 -4.01 9.28
CA HIS A 66 2.18 -4.66 9.96
C HIS A 66 2.42 -6.13 10.30
N GLY A 67 3.68 -6.58 10.26
CA GLY A 67 4.12 -7.84 10.82
C GLY A 67 3.76 -9.07 10.00
N VAL A 68 3.56 -8.91 8.68
CA VAL A 68 3.44 -10.07 7.79
C VAL A 68 4.75 -10.86 7.84
N PRO A 69 4.69 -12.19 8.07
CA PRO A 69 5.91 -12.98 8.19
C PRO A 69 6.80 -12.87 6.97
N GLN A 70 8.11 -12.77 7.21
CA GLN A 70 9.14 -12.67 6.17
C GLN A 70 9.00 -13.71 5.05
N ALA A 71 8.67 -14.95 5.41
CA ALA A 71 8.49 -16.03 4.44
C ALA A 71 7.29 -15.81 3.51
N GLU A 72 6.22 -15.18 4.02
CA GLU A 72 5.04 -14.84 3.22
C GLU A 72 5.34 -13.67 2.29
N LEU A 73 6.14 -12.68 2.74
CA LEU A 73 6.61 -11.58 1.90
C LEU A 73 7.52 -12.08 0.77
N ASP A 74 8.44 -12.99 1.08
CA ASP A 74 9.33 -13.62 0.10
C ASP A 74 8.50 -14.40 -0.94
N GLU A 75 7.52 -15.21 -0.51
CA GLU A 75 6.60 -15.92 -1.40
C GLU A 75 5.75 -14.97 -2.26
N LEU A 76 5.31 -13.85 -1.68
CA LEU A 76 4.49 -12.85 -2.35
C LEU A 76 5.23 -12.26 -3.55
N VAL A 77 6.53 -11.97 -3.39
CA VAL A 77 7.38 -11.41 -4.45
C VAL A 77 7.78 -12.48 -5.48
N GLU A 78 8.17 -13.67 -5.03
CA GLU A 78 8.74 -14.70 -5.90
C GLU A 78 7.69 -15.51 -6.68
N ALA A 79 6.60 -15.90 -6.01
CA ALA A 79 5.62 -16.84 -6.55
C ALA A 79 4.27 -16.17 -6.87
N ARG A 80 3.93 -15.10 -6.14
CA ARG A 80 2.62 -14.43 -6.23
C ARG A 80 2.73 -12.97 -6.68
N GLY A 81 3.76 -12.63 -7.46
CA GLY A 81 3.99 -11.25 -7.91
C GLY A 81 2.79 -10.59 -8.61
N GLY A 82 1.96 -11.38 -9.31
CA GLY A 82 0.72 -10.88 -9.90
C GLY A 82 -0.33 -10.40 -8.88
N GLU A 83 -0.37 -11.01 -7.69
CA GLU A 83 -1.23 -10.59 -6.58
C GLU A 83 -0.72 -9.29 -5.97
N LEU A 84 0.59 -9.19 -5.73
CA LEU A 84 1.23 -7.97 -5.26
C LEU A 84 0.98 -6.80 -6.23
N ALA A 85 1.10 -7.05 -7.54
CA ALA A 85 0.76 -6.08 -8.57
C ALA A 85 -0.72 -5.70 -8.57
N GLY A 86 -1.62 -6.63 -8.25
CA GLY A 86 -3.04 -6.36 -8.04
C GLY A 86 -3.27 -5.34 -6.93
N LEU A 87 -2.69 -5.58 -5.75
CA LEU A 87 -2.77 -4.65 -4.61
C LEU A 87 -2.21 -3.26 -4.96
N ALA A 88 -1.08 -3.20 -5.65
CA ALA A 88 -0.48 -1.95 -6.08
C ALA A 88 -1.35 -1.19 -7.10
N ARG A 89 -2.09 -1.88 -7.99
CA ARG A 89 -3.07 -1.25 -8.89
C ARG A 89 -4.27 -0.71 -8.12
N ASP A 90 -4.75 -1.45 -7.12
CA ASP A 90 -5.86 -0.99 -6.28
C ASP A 90 -5.47 0.28 -5.51
N ALA A 91 -4.23 0.35 -4.99
CA ALA A 91 -3.68 1.56 -4.39
C ALA A 91 -3.65 2.74 -5.39
N ALA A 92 -3.21 2.52 -6.62
CA ALA A 92 -3.19 3.56 -7.66
C ALA A 92 -4.61 4.05 -8.02
N VAL A 93 -5.61 3.17 -8.01
CA VAL A 93 -7.01 3.54 -8.23
C VAL A 93 -7.52 4.44 -7.10
N LEU A 94 -7.19 4.13 -5.84
CA LEU A 94 -7.55 4.95 -4.69
C LEU A 94 -6.94 6.34 -4.77
N GLU A 95 -5.64 6.44 -5.06
CA GLU A 95 -4.95 7.73 -5.28
C GLU A 95 -5.63 8.54 -6.39
N ARG A 96 -5.97 7.92 -7.52
CA ARG A 96 -6.67 8.58 -8.62
C ARG A 96 -8.03 9.13 -8.16
N TYR A 97 -8.80 8.34 -7.42
CA TYR A 97 -10.11 8.76 -6.93
C TYR A 97 -10.06 9.89 -5.90
N LEU A 98 -8.96 10.01 -5.16
CA LEU A 98 -8.73 11.15 -4.27
C LEU A 98 -8.35 12.40 -5.08
N SER A 99 -7.42 12.23 -6.02
CA SER A 99 -6.96 13.31 -6.91
C SER A 99 -8.07 13.90 -7.77
N ASP A 100 -8.98 13.07 -8.28
CA ASP A 100 -10.09 13.51 -9.14
C ASP A 100 -11.35 13.96 -8.35
N GLY A 101 -11.30 13.90 -7.02
CA GLY A 101 -12.40 14.30 -6.13
C GLY A 101 -13.57 13.31 -6.12
N THR A 102 -13.41 12.10 -6.68
CA THR A 102 -14.39 11.01 -6.55
C THR A 102 -14.55 10.59 -5.09
N ILE A 103 -13.45 10.54 -4.33
CA ILE A 103 -13.43 10.40 -2.87
C ILE A 103 -13.15 11.78 -2.29
N LEU A 104 -14.09 12.28 -1.49
CA LEU A 104 -14.00 13.63 -0.92
C LEU A 104 -13.51 13.65 0.53
N ASP A 105 -13.64 12.52 1.22
CA ASP A 105 -13.41 12.40 2.67
C ASP A 105 -13.18 10.93 3.05
N VAL A 106 -12.20 10.70 3.91
CA VAL A 106 -11.88 9.39 4.49
C VAL A 106 -12.00 9.54 5.99
N MET A 107 -12.88 8.73 6.58
CA MET A 107 -13.05 8.70 8.03
C MET A 107 -12.58 7.36 8.59
N ILE A 108 -11.77 7.44 9.64
CA ILE A 108 -11.41 6.30 10.48
C ILE A 108 -12.48 6.21 11.57
N ILE A 109 -13.21 5.09 11.60
CA ILE A 109 -14.19 4.82 12.65
C ILE A 109 -13.54 3.84 13.62
N ASP A 110 -13.09 4.37 14.76
CA ASP A 110 -12.56 3.58 15.85
C ASP A 110 -13.73 2.84 16.53
N ASP A 111 -13.79 1.53 16.37
CA ASP A 111 -14.64 0.67 17.20
C ASP A 111 -13.93 0.58 18.55
N GLY A 112 -14.19 1.56 19.42
CA GLY A 112 -13.55 1.67 20.72
C GLY A 112 -13.49 0.32 21.46
N GLY A 113 -12.28 -0.06 21.88
CA GLY A 113 -12.05 -1.12 22.86
C GLY A 113 -12.49 -0.69 24.26
#